data_AF-A0A936BCA8-F1
#
_entry.id   AF-A0A936BCA8-F1
#
_cell.length_a   1.000
_cell.length_b   1.000
_cell.length_c   1.000
_cell.angle_alpha   90.00
_cell.angle_beta   90.00
_cell.angle_gamma   90.00
#
_symmetry.space_group_name_H-M   'P 1'
#
loop_
_entity.id
_entity.type
_entity.pdbx_description
1 polymer ?
#
loop_
_entity_poly.entity_id
_entity_poly.type
_entity_poly.pdbx_seq_one_letter_code
_entity_poly.pdbx_strand_id
1 'polypeptide(L)'
;MASTKYNDGILKAQATPFPGGAPPRFDMERMRTRSLVGKLVQRFLENPRWALALLRRFKPVAKVGPFVVVTKAVDVREVLERQEVFETPFGREMAETTEHDAVLLGLQDGALYRRQKSAVLSAFPPEEAESRVRAIAADHSRRIMATAQPGFDAVRDLLRIVPAKICREYYGLEIDDENAFTEWSIALSALYFGDYFGDPAVRDLAIAAAAHMRETIDKSIDLEIARIEAGLEPGATALARLVKRHHDLPKELSRLDVRGLMFGMVSGFVPTDILASGNALDVILSKPEAQAAVERAVADKDDKALDRAIMEAMRFKPINIGPVRYVNADTIIGEPSGHPYRVKAGTTLWVSTLAAMFDDAEVKDPESYNPDRPARDYAMVFGHGIHWCIGSAIARVQIAECFKALFARRKVARMQGAAGKLRRLGPFPEGLAITFDRTHKEMFEKHALETIICQLKPGTDLRALRDGIGGARQSGATGDRQRVSRSWRRHPFLFGGGRLPR
;
A
#
# COMPACT_ATOMS: atom_id res chain seq x y z
N MET A 1 2.62 19.22 28.55
CA MET A 1 3.39 18.99 27.31
C MET A 1 2.81 17.75 26.64
N ALA A 2 2.56 17.77 25.33
CA ALA A 2 2.16 16.56 24.63
C ALA A 2 3.33 15.54 24.65
N SER A 3 3.04 14.30 25.00
CA SER A 3 3.97 13.15 24.91
C SER A 3 3.65 12.33 23.65
N THR A 4 4.65 11.61 23.12
CA THR A 4 4.39 10.63 22.05
C THR A 4 3.65 9.43 22.63
N LYS A 5 3.01 8.62 21.78
CA LYS A 5 2.36 7.39 22.25
C LYS A 5 3.32 6.29 22.67
N TYR A 6 4.60 6.39 22.33
CA TYR A 6 5.52 5.26 22.43
C TYR A 6 5.87 4.89 23.89
N ASN A 7 6.21 3.62 24.10
CA ASN A 7 6.40 2.98 25.41
C ASN A 7 5.21 3.14 26.37
N ASP A 8 5.28 4.06 27.33
CA ASP A 8 4.26 4.19 28.38
C ASP A 8 2.87 4.52 27.82
N GLY A 9 2.81 5.27 26.72
CA GLY A 9 1.54 5.61 26.06
C GLY A 9 0.83 4.37 25.48
N ILE A 10 1.57 3.49 24.79
CA ILE A 10 1.05 2.23 24.24
C ILE A 10 0.61 1.33 25.39
N LEU A 11 1.44 1.16 26.43
CA LEU A 11 1.09 0.35 27.61
C LEU A 11 -0.19 0.84 28.28
N LYS A 12 -0.32 2.16 28.46
CA LYS A 12 -1.52 2.78 29.03
C LYS A 12 -2.75 2.57 28.13
N ALA A 13 -2.60 2.72 26.82
CA ALA A 13 -3.68 2.47 25.86
C ALA A 13 -4.12 1.01 25.87
N GLN A 14 -3.18 0.07 25.95
CA GLN A 14 -3.43 -1.37 26.01
C GLN A 14 -4.10 -1.81 27.33
N ALA A 15 -3.74 -1.17 28.44
CA ALA A 15 -4.38 -1.40 29.73
C ALA A 15 -5.79 -0.80 29.83
N THR A 16 -6.17 0.08 28.90
CA THR A 16 -7.50 0.71 28.89
C THR A 16 -8.49 -0.20 28.16
N PRO A 17 -9.54 -0.71 28.83
CA PRO A 17 -10.53 -1.57 28.19
C PRO A 17 -11.35 -0.80 27.16
N PHE A 18 -11.81 -1.49 26.11
CA PHE A 18 -12.69 -0.89 25.12
C PHE A 18 -14.02 -0.46 25.76
N PRO A 19 -14.61 0.67 25.31
CA PRO A 19 -15.97 1.04 25.70
C PRO A 19 -16.95 -0.11 25.39
N GLY A 20 -17.57 -0.68 26.43
CA GLY A 20 -18.50 -1.82 26.28
C GLY A 20 -17.85 -3.21 26.22
N GLY A 21 -16.53 -3.33 26.46
CA GLY A 21 -15.83 -4.61 26.61
C GLY A 21 -15.43 -5.31 25.30
N ALA A 22 -15.79 -4.74 24.14
CA ALA A 22 -15.41 -5.25 22.82
C ALA A 22 -14.97 -4.10 21.90
N PRO A 23 -14.08 -4.35 20.93
CA PRO A 23 -13.74 -3.35 19.94
C PRO A 23 -14.99 -2.93 19.14
N PRO A 24 -15.12 -1.65 18.80
CA PRO A 24 -16.26 -1.15 18.03
C PRO A 24 -16.26 -1.71 16.61
N ARG A 25 -17.42 -1.66 15.95
CA ARG A 25 -17.56 -2.05 14.53
C ARG A 25 -16.59 -1.23 13.66
N PHE A 26 -16.01 -1.91 12.68
CA PHE A 26 -15.12 -1.28 11.71
C PHE A 26 -15.84 -0.19 10.91
N ASP A 27 -15.31 1.04 10.96
CA ASP A 27 -15.81 2.21 10.23
C ASP A 27 -14.65 3.18 9.93
N MET A 28 -14.28 3.26 8.64
CA MET A 28 -13.19 4.09 8.14
C MET A 28 -13.41 5.59 8.36
N GLU A 29 -14.67 6.06 8.43
CA GLU A 29 -14.98 7.48 8.63
C GLU A 29 -14.53 8.02 10.00
N ARG A 30 -14.25 7.12 10.95
CA ARG A 30 -13.69 7.50 12.26
C ARG A 30 -12.28 8.09 12.16
N MET A 31 -11.51 7.76 11.12
CA MET A 31 -10.21 8.38 10.86
C MET A 31 -10.29 9.78 10.25
N ARG A 32 -11.47 10.20 9.76
CA ARG A 32 -11.58 11.50 9.10
C ARG A 32 -11.44 12.61 10.13
N THR A 33 -10.39 13.41 10.00
CA THR A 33 -10.15 14.56 10.86
C THR A 33 -11.27 15.60 10.75
N ARG A 34 -12.11 15.71 11.79
CA ARG A 34 -13.20 16.71 11.85
C ARG A 34 -12.75 18.04 12.47
N SER A 35 -11.64 18.03 13.23
CA SER A 35 -11.10 19.22 13.90
C SER A 35 -10.33 20.16 12.95
N LEU A 36 -10.52 21.47 13.13
CA LEU A 36 -9.80 22.52 12.39
C LEU A 36 -8.29 22.47 12.65
N VAL A 37 -7.89 22.20 13.90
CA VAL A 37 -6.47 22.07 14.29
C VAL A 37 -5.84 20.88 13.60
N GLY A 38 -6.54 19.74 13.56
CA GLY A 38 -6.05 18.54 12.87
C GLY A 38 -5.87 18.76 11.36
N LYS A 39 -6.76 19.53 10.72
CA LYS A 39 -6.61 19.92 9.30
C LYS A 39 -5.38 20.81 9.06
N LEU A 40 -5.06 21.72 9.98
CA LEU A 40 -3.85 22.55 9.90
C LEU A 40 -2.57 21.72 10.07
N VAL A 41 -2.56 20.80 11.04
CA VAL A 41 -1.43 19.87 11.24
C VAL A 41 -1.23 18.99 10.00
N GLN A 42 -2.31 18.43 9.46
CA GLN A 42 -2.26 17.63 8.23
C GLN A 42 -1.68 18.43 7.07
N ARG A 43 -2.14 19.67 6.85
CA ARG A 43 -1.62 20.54 5.79
C ARG A 43 -0.15 20.88 5.96
N PHE A 44 0.33 21.03 7.20
CA PHE A 44 1.76 21.20 7.48
C PHE A 44 2.56 19.93 7.14
N LEU A 45 2.08 18.76 7.55
CA LEU A 45 2.70 17.47 7.24
C LEU A 45 2.65 17.11 5.74
N GLU A 46 1.74 17.71 4.97
CA GLU A 46 1.67 17.52 3.51
C GLU A 46 2.77 18.24 2.73
N ASN A 47 3.32 19.34 3.26
CA ASN A 47 4.43 20.05 2.64
C ASN A 47 5.42 20.60 3.68
N PRO A 48 6.14 19.71 4.39
CA PRO A 48 7.04 20.10 5.48
C PRO A 48 8.41 20.55 4.95
N ARG A 49 8.67 20.47 3.63
CA ARG A 49 10.01 20.65 3.04
C ARG A 49 10.64 21.99 3.38
N TRP A 50 9.88 23.09 3.36
CA TRP A 50 10.41 24.42 3.69
C TRP A 50 10.88 24.51 5.15
N ALA A 51 10.11 23.93 6.09
CA ALA A 51 10.47 23.91 7.50
C ALA A 51 11.67 22.99 7.76
N LEU A 52 11.71 21.83 7.08
CA LEU A 52 12.85 20.91 7.12
C LEU A 52 14.10 21.54 6.52
N ALA A 53 13.98 22.36 5.47
CA ALA A 53 15.11 23.09 4.89
C ALA A 53 15.68 24.12 5.87
N LEU A 54 14.82 24.86 6.59
CA LEU A 54 15.26 25.78 7.65
C LEU A 54 15.95 25.04 8.79
N LEU A 55 15.39 23.93 9.27
CA LEU A 55 16.03 23.09 10.27
C LEU A 55 17.39 22.58 9.78
N ARG A 56 17.45 21.99 8.59
CA ARG A 56 18.68 21.48 7.99
C ARG A 56 19.76 22.55 7.81
N ARG A 57 19.38 23.81 7.60
CA ARG A 57 20.32 24.92 7.45
C ARG A 57 20.84 25.48 8.78
N PHE A 58 19.96 25.63 9.77
CA PHE A 58 20.29 26.38 11.00
C PHE A 58 20.40 25.52 12.25
N LYS A 59 19.60 24.46 12.37
CA LYS A 59 19.61 23.53 13.51
C LYS A 59 19.32 22.09 13.04
N PRO A 60 20.31 21.40 12.45
CA PRO A 60 20.13 20.08 11.84
C PRO A 60 19.54 19.00 12.74
N VAL A 61 19.85 19.10 14.04
CA VAL A 61 19.28 18.30 15.12
C VAL A 61 18.60 19.24 16.10
N ALA A 62 17.28 19.12 16.24
CA ALA A 62 16.50 20.02 17.10
C ALA A 62 15.29 19.35 17.73
N LYS A 63 14.97 19.72 18.97
CA LYS A 63 13.71 19.34 19.61
C LYS A 63 12.55 20.16 19.03
N VAL A 64 11.57 19.48 18.44
CA VAL A 64 10.35 20.06 17.86
C VAL A 64 9.14 19.32 18.44
N GLY A 65 8.44 19.98 19.37
CA GLY A 65 7.36 19.33 20.11
C GLY A 65 7.87 18.14 20.93
N PRO A 66 7.26 16.94 20.82
CA PRO A 66 7.72 15.76 21.54
C PRO A 66 8.84 14.98 20.80
N PHE A 67 9.26 15.43 19.62
CA PHE A 67 10.30 14.78 18.82
C PHE A 67 11.62 15.52 18.90
N VAL A 68 12.72 14.80 18.72
CA VAL A 68 13.98 15.37 18.23
C VAL A 68 14.08 15.03 16.74
N VAL A 69 14.16 16.05 15.89
CA VAL A 69 14.17 15.90 14.44
C VAL A 69 15.61 15.95 13.94
N VAL A 70 15.98 14.99 13.09
CA VAL A 70 17.32 14.86 12.46
C VAL A 70 17.17 15.07 10.96
N THR A 71 17.96 15.97 10.37
CA THR A 71 17.71 16.46 8.99
C THR A 71 18.89 16.41 8.02
N LYS A 72 20.13 16.32 8.50
CA LYS A 72 21.32 16.17 7.64
C LYS A 72 21.49 14.71 7.21
N ALA A 73 21.86 14.48 5.95
CA ALA A 73 21.89 13.15 5.36
C ALA A 73 22.88 12.20 6.05
N VAL A 74 24.07 12.70 6.41
CA VAL A 74 25.07 11.96 7.20
C VAL A 74 24.53 11.51 8.57
N ASP A 75 23.85 12.39 9.30
CA ASP A 75 23.31 12.08 10.63
C ASP A 75 22.09 11.15 10.54
N VAL A 76 21.28 11.30 9.48
CA VAL A 76 20.16 10.39 9.21
C VAL A 76 20.67 8.97 8.98
N ARG A 77 21.77 8.78 8.22
CA ARG A 77 22.38 7.46 8.05
C ARG A 77 22.93 6.93 9.36
N GLU A 78 23.67 7.75 10.10
CA GLU A 78 24.24 7.41 11.40
C GLU A 78 23.16 6.84 12.34
N VAL A 79 22.03 7.54 12.48
CA VAL A 79 20.92 7.09 13.34
C VAL A 79 20.26 5.80 12.82
N LEU A 80 20.13 5.63 11.50
CA LEU A 80 19.51 4.42 10.94
C LEU A 80 20.43 3.19 10.96
N GLU A 81 21.74 3.38 11.10
CA GLU A 81 22.74 2.31 11.22
C GLU A 81 22.95 1.84 12.67
N ARG A 82 22.67 2.70 13.66
CA ARG A 82 22.84 2.45 15.10
C ARG A 82 21.59 1.85 15.76
N GLN A 83 21.11 0.74 15.22
CA GLN A 83 19.87 0.07 15.65
C GLN A 83 19.87 -0.43 17.10
N GLU A 84 21.06 -0.65 17.68
CA GLU A 84 21.24 -1.03 19.07
C GLU A 84 20.89 0.08 20.05
N VAL A 85 20.85 1.35 19.58
CA VAL A 85 20.44 2.52 20.37
C VAL A 85 19.08 3.04 19.93
N PHE A 86 18.78 2.95 18.64
CA PHE A 86 17.61 3.54 18.01
C PHE A 86 16.66 2.45 17.52
N GLU A 87 15.66 2.16 18.33
CA GLU A 87 14.74 1.04 18.14
C GLU A 87 13.49 1.43 17.35
N THR A 88 12.86 0.45 16.69
CA THR A 88 11.53 0.62 16.08
C THR A 88 10.42 0.67 17.15
N PRO A 89 9.56 1.68 17.17
CA PRO A 89 8.73 1.96 18.34
C PRO A 89 7.34 1.29 18.37
N PHE A 90 6.95 0.56 17.32
CA PHE A 90 5.59 0.04 17.10
C PHE A 90 5.44 -1.48 17.31
N GLY A 91 6.49 -2.16 17.80
CA GLY A 91 6.48 -3.62 17.99
C GLY A 91 5.35 -4.12 18.91
N ARG A 92 5.02 -3.36 19.96
CA ARG A 92 3.92 -3.68 20.90
C ARG A 92 2.54 -3.64 20.25
N GLU A 93 2.32 -2.69 19.35
CA GLU A 93 1.04 -2.56 18.62
C GLU A 93 0.89 -3.68 17.59
N MET A 94 1.99 -4.07 16.93
CA MET A 94 2.01 -5.23 16.05
C MET A 94 1.75 -6.53 16.83
N ALA A 95 2.35 -6.70 18.00
CA ALA A 95 2.09 -7.86 18.84
C ALA A 95 0.63 -7.97 19.26
N GLU A 96 0.03 -6.85 19.68
CA GLU A 96 -1.38 -6.78 20.05
C GLU A 96 -2.33 -7.12 18.89
N THR A 97 -2.11 -6.49 17.73
CA THR A 97 -2.97 -6.68 16.55
C THR A 97 -2.79 -8.05 15.89
N THR A 98 -1.62 -8.66 15.99
CA THR A 98 -1.38 -10.02 15.44
C THR A 98 -1.66 -11.13 16.44
N GLU A 99 -1.84 -10.78 17.72
CA GLU A 99 -1.86 -11.71 18.87
C GLU A 99 -0.62 -12.62 18.86
N HIS A 100 0.54 -12.04 18.50
CA HIS A 100 1.81 -12.75 18.38
C HIS A 100 3.01 -11.79 18.52
N ASP A 101 3.92 -12.07 19.45
CA ASP A 101 5.05 -11.15 19.72
C ASP A 101 6.10 -11.10 18.61
N ALA A 102 6.11 -12.09 17.70
CA ALA A 102 7.12 -12.21 16.66
C ALA A 102 6.61 -11.70 15.30
N VAL A 103 6.61 -10.37 15.13
CA VAL A 103 6.29 -9.71 13.85
C VAL A 103 7.53 -8.98 13.34
N LEU A 104 8.10 -9.47 12.23
CA LEU A 104 9.38 -9.03 11.67
C LEU A 104 9.59 -7.50 11.67
N LEU A 105 8.58 -6.74 11.25
CA LEU A 105 8.66 -5.29 11.12
C LEU A 105 8.86 -4.57 12.46
N GLY A 106 8.36 -5.14 13.56
CA GLY A 106 8.43 -4.56 14.90
C GLY A 106 9.59 -5.08 15.75
N LEU A 107 10.37 -6.03 15.24
CA LEU A 107 11.50 -6.62 15.95
C LEU A 107 12.76 -5.77 15.85
N GLN A 108 13.53 -5.73 16.94
CA GLN A 108 14.91 -5.23 16.92
C GLN A 108 15.85 -6.28 16.33
N ASP A 109 17.09 -5.89 16.00
CA ASP A 109 18.09 -6.85 15.52
C ASP A 109 18.35 -7.94 16.57
N GLY A 110 18.45 -9.18 16.10
CA GLY A 110 18.59 -10.35 16.93
C GLY A 110 18.36 -11.65 16.16
N ALA A 111 18.55 -12.78 16.83
CA ALA A 111 18.40 -14.10 16.21
C ALA A 111 16.99 -14.33 15.63
N LEU A 112 15.95 -13.88 16.35
CA LEU A 112 14.57 -13.97 15.90
C LEU A 112 14.32 -13.12 14.63
N TYR A 113 14.76 -11.86 14.64
CA TYR A 113 14.66 -10.97 13.49
C TYR A 113 15.34 -11.56 12.24
N ARG A 114 16.57 -12.05 12.38
CA ARG A 114 17.33 -12.64 11.26
C ARG A 114 16.67 -13.91 10.72
N ARG A 115 16.13 -14.76 11.60
CA ARG A 115 15.38 -15.96 11.20
C ARG A 115 14.12 -15.60 10.43
N GLN A 116 13.32 -14.67 10.94
CA GLN A 116 12.10 -14.21 10.28
C GLN A 116 12.39 -13.51 8.95
N LYS A 117 13.43 -12.65 8.90
CA LYS A 117 13.86 -11.99 7.67
C LYS A 117 14.27 -13.00 6.60
N SER A 118 15.02 -14.03 6.98
CA SER A 118 15.40 -15.13 6.07
C SER A 118 14.18 -15.88 5.54
N ALA A 119 13.19 -16.18 6.39
CA ALA A 119 11.95 -16.81 5.97
C ALA A 119 11.17 -15.95 4.96
N VAL A 120 11.06 -14.63 5.21
CA VAL A 120 10.40 -13.70 4.29
C VAL A 120 11.15 -13.58 2.96
N LEU A 121 12.48 -13.40 2.97
CA LEU A 121 13.25 -13.29 1.72
C LEU A 121 13.18 -14.57 0.88
N SER A 122 13.06 -15.73 1.51
CA SER A 122 12.85 -17.00 0.81
C SER A 122 11.42 -17.10 0.25
N ALA A 123 10.44 -16.58 0.98
CA ALA A 123 9.03 -16.58 0.57
C ALA A 123 8.68 -15.46 -0.41
N PHE A 124 9.50 -14.41 -0.53
CA PHE A 124 9.33 -13.28 -1.44
C PHE A 124 10.64 -13.00 -2.19
N PRO A 125 11.06 -13.88 -3.11
CA PRO A 125 12.31 -13.68 -3.83
C PRO A 125 12.26 -12.39 -4.66
N PRO A 126 13.25 -11.47 -4.53
CA PRO A 126 13.21 -10.18 -5.23
C PRO A 126 13.09 -10.28 -6.75
N GLU A 127 13.64 -11.31 -7.37
CA GLU A 127 13.56 -11.60 -8.80
C GLU A 127 12.14 -11.95 -9.29
N GLU A 128 11.26 -12.40 -8.39
CA GLU A 128 9.85 -12.64 -8.71
C GLU A 128 9.06 -11.35 -8.87
N ALA A 129 9.57 -10.21 -8.39
CA ALA A 129 8.95 -8.92 -8.66
C ALA A 129 8.87 -8.65 -10.18
N GLU A 130 9.97 -8.85 -10.89
CA GLU A 130 10.03 -8.66 -12.35
C GLU A 130 9.33 -9.79 -13.11
N SER A 131 9.60 -11.05 -12.75
CA SER A 131 9.14 -12.21 -13.53
C SER A 131 7.67 -12.58 -13.30
N ARG A 132 7.08 -12.24 -12.14
CA ARG A 132 5.71 -12.62 -11.77
C ARG A 132 4.83 -11.44 -11.40
N VAL A 133 5.28 -10.60 -10.46
CA VAL A 133 4.45 -9.48 -9.96
C VAL A 133 4.19 -8.46 -11.07
N ARG A 134 5.17 -8.16 -11.94
CA ARG A 134 4.97 -7.25 -13.09
C ARG A 134 3.80 -7.69 -13.95
N ALA A 135 3.72 -8.97 -14.30
CA ALA A 135 2.66 -9.48 -15.15
C ALA A 135 1.27 -9.31 -14.51
N ILE A 136 1.15 -9.62 -13.21
CA ILE A 136 -0.09 -9.45 -12.42
C ILE A 136 -0.49 -7.97 -12.39
N ALA A 137 0.43 -7.10 -11.98
CA ALA A 137 0.19 -5.66 -11.88
C ALA A 137 -0.23 -5.07 -13.23
N ALA A 138 0.44 -5.47 -14.32
CA ALA A 138 0.19 -4.99 -15.66
C ALA A 138 -1.16 -5.47 -16.21
N ASP A 139 -1.55 -6.72 -15.97
CA ASP A 139 -2.86 -7.24 -16.41
C ASP A 139 -4.01 -6.50 -15.73
N HIS A 140 -3.99 -6.39 -14.40
CA HIS A 140 -5.04 -5.67 -13.65
C HIS A 140 -5.09 -4.20 -14.03
N SER A 141 -3.93 -3.53 -14.10
CA SER A 141 -3.87 -2.10 -14.45
C SER A 141 -4.42 -1.84 -15.86
N ARG A 142 -4.08 -2.68 -16.85
CA ARG A 142 -4.62 -2.56 -18.21
C ARG A 142 -6.12 -2.81 -18.27
N ARG A 143 -6.63 -3.83 -17.58
CA ARG A 143 -8.08 -4.14 -17.56
C ARG A 143 -8.90 -3.02 -16.94
N ILE A 144 -8.42 -2.46 -15.83
CA ILE A 144 -9.04 -1.30 -15.18
C ILE A 144 -9.07 -0.12 -16.16
N MET A 145 -7.92 0.24 -16.73
CA MET A 145 -7.80 1.38 -17.64
C MET A 145 -8.51 1.20 -18.99
N ALA A 146 -8.77 -0.04 -19.42
CA ALA A 146 -9.55 -0.32 -20.63
C ALA A 146 -11.03 0.08 -20.51
N THR A 147 -11.55 0.15 -19.28
CA THR A 147 -12.94 0.55 -19.01
C THR A 147 -13.07 1.94 -18.41
N ALA A 148 -11.93 2.58 -18.08
CA ALA A 148 -11.89 3.90 -17.47
C ALA A 148 -12.41 4.98 -18.43
N GLN A 149 -13.17 5.93 -17.87
CA GLN A 149 -13.72 7.08 -18.58
C GLN A 149 -13.19 8.39 -17.99
N PRO A 150 -13.22 9.52 -18.73
CA PRO A 150 -12.90 10.82 -18.15
C PRO A 150 -13.67 11.08 -16.85
N GLY A 151 -12.99 11.53 -15.80
CA GLY A 151 -13.51 11.58 -14.44
C GLY A 151 -13.14 10.37 -13.56
N PHE A 152 -12.37 9.42 -14.10
CA PHE A 152 -11.83 8.26 -13.38
C PHE A 152 -11.06 8.67 -12.12
N ASP A 153 -11.32 8.00 -10.99
CA ASP A 153 -10.60 8.24 -9.75
C ASP A 153 -9.38 7.31 -9.69
N ALA A 154 -8.21 7.84 -10.07
CA ALA A 154 -6.99 7.03 -10.18
C ALA A 154 -6.57 6.39 -8.86
N VAL A 155 -6.78 7.07 -7.74
CA VAL A 155 -6.43 6.52 -6.42
C VAL A 155 -7.41 5.41 -6.06
N ARG A 156 -8.71 5.69 -6.10
CA ARG A 156 -9.73 4.75 -5.64
C ARG A 156 -9.83 3.52 -6.53
N ASP A 157 -9.85 3.72 -7.84
CA ASP A 157 -10.26 2.70 -8.79
C ASP A 157 -9.07 1.96 -9.43
N LEU A 158 -7.83 2.44 -9.25
CA LEU A 158 -6.60 1.79 -9.74
C LEU A 158 -5.59 1.54 -8.61
N LEU A 159 -5.10 2.60 -7.96
CA LEU A 159 -3.97 2.49 -7.02
C LEU A 159 -4.32 1.73 -5.72
N ARG A 160 -5.59 1.72 -5.31
CA ARG A 160 -6.08 0.89 -4.18
C ARG A 160 -6.33 -0.56 -4.57
N ILE A 161 -6.75 -0.82 -5.81
CA ILE A 161 -7.21 -2.14 -6.25
C ILE A 161 -6.04 -3.05 -6.61
N VAL A 162 -5.05 -2.55 -7.35
CA VAL A 162 -3.96 -3.37 -7.88
C VAL A 162 -3.11 -4.03 -6.77
N PRO A 163 -2.73 -3.34 -5.68
CA PRO A 163 -2.02 -3.99 -4.57
C PRO A 163 -2.82 -5.14 -3.93
N ALA A 164 -4.14 -4.98 -3.75
CA ALA A 164 -4.99 -6.03 -3.20
C ALA A 164 -5.09 -7.26 -4.13
N LYS A 165 -5.11 -7.05 -5.46
CA LYS A 165 -5.04 -8.14 -6.45
C LYS A 165 -3.71 -8.91 -6.36
N ILE A 166 -2.59 -8.20 -6.18
CA ILE A 166 -1.28 -8.83 -5.95
C ILE A 166 -1.28 -9.64 -4.66
N CYS A 167 -1.92 -9.15 -3.60
CA CYS A 167 -2.09 -9.91 -2.36
C CYS A 167 -2.90 -11.21 -2.57
N ARG A 168 -3.89 -11.21 -3.47
CA ARG A 168 -4.60 -12.45 -3.82
C ARG A 168 -3.70 -13.41 -4.60
N GLU A 169 -3.12 -12.96 -5.71
CA GLU A 169 -2.50 -13.85 -6.69
C GLU A 169 -1.05 -14.22 -6.39
N TYR A 170 -0.26 -13.31 -5.84
CA TYR A 170 1.16 -13.54 -5.55
C TYR A 170 1.41 -13.88 -4.09
N TYR A 171 0.79 -13.13 -3.17
CA TYR A 171 0.91 -13.44 -1.74
C TYR A 171 0.15 -14.72 -1.40
N GLY A 172 -0.97 -15.00 -2.09
CA GLY A 172 -1.77 -16.20 -1.90
C GLY A 172 -2.83 -16.08 -0.80
N LEU A 173 -3.42 -14.89 -0.65
CA LEU A 173 -4.45 -14.65 0.35
C LEU A 173 -5.86 -14.81 -0.24
N GLU A 174 -6.73 -15.51 0.48
CA GLU A 174 -8.15 -15.65 0.17
C GLU A 174 -8.94 -14.40 0.53
N ILE A 175 -8.85 -13.39 -0.33
CA ILE A 175 -9.50 -12.09 -0.15
C ILE A 175 -10.90 -12.12 -0.78
N ASP A 176 -11.94 -12.11 0.07
CA ASP A 176 -13.34 -12.09 -0.36
C ASP A 176 -13.78 -10.72 -0.94
N ASP A 177 -13.34 -9.61 -0.33
CA ASP A 177 -13.58 -8.24 -0.80
C ASP A 177 -12.28 -7.41 -0.74
N GLU A 178 -11.81 -6.94 -1.90
CA GLU A 178 -10.58 -6.15 -2.03
C GLU A 178 -10.66 -4.77 -1.39
N ASN A 179 -11.83 -4.14 -1.40
CA ASN A 179 -12.01 -2.82 -0.81
C ASN A 179 -11.97 -2.94 0.71
N ALA A 180 -12.72 -3.89 1.27
CA ALA A 180 -12.71 -4.15 2.71
C ALA A 180 -11.31 -4.54 3.20
N PHE A 181 -10.63 -5.45 2.48
CA PHE A 181 -9.25 -5.84 2.78
C PHE A 181 -8.29 -4.65 2.77
N THR A 182 -8.38 -3.80 1.75
CA THR A 182 -7.58 -2.58 1.65
C THR A 182 -7.84 -1.63 2.82
N GLU A 183 -9.09 -1.46 3.22
CA GLU A 183 -9.47 -0.62 4.36
C GLU A 183 -8.93 -1.16 5.68
N TRP A 184 -9.02 -2.48 5.91
CA TRP A 184 -8.41 -3.12 7.08
C TRP A 184 -6.89 -2.89 7.11
N SER A 185 -6.20 -3.10 5.97
CA SER A 185 -4.77 -2.83 5.87
C SER A 185 -4.43 -1.35 6.16
N ILE A 186 -5.22 -0.40 5.65
CA ILE A 186 -5.01 1.04 5.90
C ILE A 186 -5.16 1.36 7.40
N ALA A 187 -6.18 0.83 8.07
CA ALA A 187 -6.38 1.05 9.50
C ALA A 187 -5.19 0.53 10.34
N LEU A 188 -4.67 -0.65 10.01
CA LEU A 188 -3.49 -1.22 10.65
C LEU A 188 -2.24 -0.35 10.42
N SER A 189 -1.99 0.04 9.17
CA SER A 189 -0.87 0.93 8.84
C SER A 189 -1.00 2.30 9.49
N ALA A 190 -2.22 2.82 9.68
CA ALA A 190 -2.46 4.08 10.36
C ALA A 190 -1.98 3.99 11.82
N LEU A 191 -2.26 2.88 12.51
CA LEU A 191 -1.77 2.64 13.86
C LEU A 191 -0.23 2.62 13.89
N TYR A 192 0.42 1.82 13.05
CA TYR A 192 1.88 1.63 13.16
C TYR A 192 2.70 2.84 12.68
N PHE A 193 2.23 3.53 11.63
CA PHE A 193 3.05 4.50 10.90
C PHE A 193 2.43 5.91 10.79
N GLY A 194 1.16 6.06 11.15
CA GLY A 194 0.41 7.31 10.97
C GLY A 194 0.03 8.03 12.27
N ASP A 195 -0.22 7.29 13.34
CA ASP A 195 -0.61 7.83 14.64
C ASP A 195 0.62 7.96 15.54
N TYR A 196 1.08 9.19 15.77
CA TYR A 196 2.25 9.42 16.63
C TYR A 196 1.89 9.82 18.07
N PHE A 197 0.61 10.10 18.32
CA PHE A 197 0.12 10.72 19.56
C PHE A 197 -0.85 9.83 20.34
N GLY A 198 -1.25 8.68 19.78
CA GLY A 198 -2.03 7.68 20.50
C GLY A 198 -3.52 7.99 20.48
N ASP A 199 -4.05 8.31 19.30
CA ASP A 199 -5.49 8.55 19.14
C ASP A 199 -6.27 7.24 19.41
N PRO A 200 -7.14 7.19 20.45
CA PRO A 200 -7.91 6.00 20.77
C PRO A 200 -8.76 5.50 19.60
N ALA A 201 -9.29 6.41 18.76
CA ALA A 201 -10.11 6.04 17.62
C ALA A 201 -9.30 5.28 16.54
N VAL A 202 -8.01 5.60 16.38
CA VAL A 202 -7.12 4.89 15.45
C VAL A 202 -6.83 3.49 15.98
N ARG A 203 -6.52 3.34 17.28
CA ARG A 203 -6.32 2.01 17.88
C ARG A 203 -7.57 1.15 17.81
N ASP A 204 -8.73 1.68 18.21
CA ASP A 204 -10.01 0.95 18.13
C ASP A 204 -10.28 0.40 16.74
N LEU A 205 -10.09 1.24 15.72
CA LEU A 205 -10.31 0.87 14.33
C LEU A 205 -9.32 -0.20 13.87
N ALA A 206 -8.05 -0.05 14.23
CA ALA A 206 -7.00 -1.02 13.90
C ALA A 206 -7.24 -2.38 14.56
N ILE A 207 -7.74 -2.43 15.80
CA ILE A 207 -8.06 -3.69 16.49
C ILE A 207 -9.24 -4.40 15.81
N ALA A 208 -10.28 -3.66 15.42
CA ALA A 208 -11.39 -4.21 14.65
C ALA A 208 -10.94 -4.73 13.27
N ALA A 209 -10.09 -3.97 12.57
CA ALA A 209 -9.48 -4.39 11.31
C ALA A 209 -8.59 -5.64 11.46
N ALA A 210 -7.85 -5.72 12.57
CA ALA A 210 -6.93 -6.80 12.84
C ALA A 210 -7.64 -8.16 12.90
N ALA A 211 -8.85 -8.22 13.49
CA ALA A 211 -9.63 -9.45 13.55
C ALA A 211 -9.93 -10.01 12.16
N HIS A 212 -10.42 -9.16 11.25
CA HIS A 212 -10.70 -9.55 9.86
C HIS A 212 -9.43 -9.92 9.08
N MET A 213 -8.32 -9.22 9.32
CA MET A 213 -7.03 -9.54 8.72
C MET A 213 -6.49 -10.89 9.19
N ARG A 214 -6.60 -11.18 10.51
CA ARG A 214 -6.23 -12.49 11.09
C ARG A 214 -7.08 -13.59 10.47
N GLU A 215 -8.39 -13.43 10.42
CA GLU A 215 -9.31 -14.39 9.79
C GLU A 215 -8.96 -14.68 8.33
N THR A 216 -8.69 -13.63 7.53
CA THR A 216 -8.29 -13.77 6.13
C THR A 216 -7.01 -14.59 5.98
N ILE A 217 -5.98 -14.27 6.78
CA ILE A 217 -4.69 -14.96 6.74
C ILE A 217 -4.83 -16.40 7.25
N ASP A 218 -5.55 -16.61 8.36
CA ASP A 218 -5.74 -17.92 8.98
C ASP A 218 -6.52 -18.87 8.04
N LYS A 219 -7.60 -18.39 7.42
CA LYS A 219 -8.33 -19.11 6.36
C LYS A 219 -7.41 -19.52 5.22
N SER A 220 -6.53 -18.61 4.78
CA SER A 220 -5.60 -18.87 3.68
C SER A 220 -4.54 -19.93 4.07
N ILE A 221 -4.05 -19.88 5.32
CA ILE A 221 -3.14 -20.89 5.88
C ILE A 221 -3.82 -22.25 5.91
N ASP A 222 -5.05 -22.34 6.43
CA ASP A 222 -5.77 -23.61 6.59
C ASP A 222 -6.04 -24.30 5.26
N LEU A 223 -6.39 -23.53 4.22
CA LEU A 223 -6.60 -24.06 2.87
C LEU A 223 -5.31 -24.62 2.27
N GLU A 224 -4.18 -23.95 2.51
CA GLU A 224 -2.89 -24.42 2.01
C GLU A 224 -2.37 -25.64 2.79
N ILE A 225 -2.61 -25.70 4.10
CA ILE A 225 -2.35 -26.92 4.89
C ILE A 225 -3.19 -28.08 4.34
N ALA A 226 -4.50 -27.88 4.13
CA ALA A 226 -5.38 -28.90 3.59
C ALA A 226 -4.95 -29.38 2.19
N ARG A 227 -4.42 -28.47 1.35
CA ARG A 227 -3.83 -28.81 0.04
C ARG A 227 -2.63 -29.76 0.21
N ILE A 228 -1.70 -29.44 1.11
CA ILE A 228 -0.52 -30.27 1.38
C ILE A 228 -0.93 -31.64 1.92
N GLU A 229 -1.85 -31.68 2.89
CA GLU A 229 -2.35 -32.92 3.50
C GLU A 229 -3.10 -33.82 2.50
N ALA A 230 -3.75 -33.23 1.49
CA ALA A 230 -4.36 -33.95 0.38
C ALA A 230 -3.35 -34.50 -0.64
N GLY A 231 -2.04 -34.31 -0.42
CA GLY A 231 -0.98 -34.76 -1.33
C GLY A 231 -0.91 -33.96 -2.63
N LEU A 232 -1.47 -32.76 -2.65
CA LEU A 232 -1.41 -31.86 -3.80
C LEU A 232 -0.13 -31.03 -3.73
N GLU A 233 0.41 -30.67 -4.90
CA GLU A 233 1.54 -29.75 -4.96
C GLU A 233 1.18 -28.40 -4.30
N PRO A 234 2.03 -27.90 -3.37
CA PRO A 234 1.85 -26.61 -2.73
C PRO A 234 1.70 -25.48 -3.75
N GLY A 235 0.97 -24.44 -3.39
CA GLY A 235 0.86 -23.25 -4.21
C GLY A 235 2.24 -22.64 -4.53
N ALA A 236 2.34 -21.93 -5.65
CA ALA A 236 3.55 -21.15 -5.98
C ALA A 236 3.57 -19.77 -5.29
N THR A 237 2.70 -19.52 -4.31
CA THR A 237 2.52 -18.20 -3.67
C THR A 237 3.47 -18.02 -2.49
N ALA A 238 3.64 -16.79 -2.04
CA ALA A 238 4.48 -16.51 -0.87
C ALA A 238 3.96 -17.20 0.40
N LEU A 239 2.64 -17.17 0.62
CA LEU A 239 2.00 -17.90 1.72
C LEU A 239 2.28 -19.40 1.62
N ALA A 240 2.12 -20.00 0.44
CA ALA A 240 2.34 -21.43 0.26
C ALA A 240 3.77 -21.87 0.58
N ARG A 241 4.78 -21.05 0.23
CA ARG A 241 6.17 -21.29 0.64
C ARG A 241 6.35 -21.24 2.16
N LEU A 242 5.70 -20.29 2.84
CA LEU A 242 5.76 -20.18 4.31
C LEU A 242 5.04 -21.36 4.99
N VAL A 243 3.85 -21.73 4.50
CA VAL A 243 3.06 -22.85 5.02
C VAL A 243 3.79 -24.17 4.82
N LYS A 244 4.39 -24.39 3.64
CA LYS A 244 5.26 -25.56 3.41
C LYS A 244 6.40 -25.62 4.40
N ARG A 245 7.11 -24.50 4.64
CA ARG A 245 8.20 -24.46 5.61
C ARG A 245 7.71 -24.74 7.04
N HIS A 246 6.55 -24.20 7.41
CA HIS A 246 5.92 -24.50 8.70
C HIS A 246 5.58 -25.99 8.83
N HIS A 247 5.00 -26.59 7.79
CA HIS A 247 4.67 -28.01 7.76
C HIS A 247 5.91 -28.91 7.89
N ASP A 248 6.98 -28.60 7.15
CA ASP A 248 8.21 -29.41 7.17
C ASP A 248 9.05 -29.19 8.45
N LEU A 249 9.07 -27.96 8.99
CA LEU A 249 9.92 -27.54 10.10
C LEU A 249 9.13 -26.72 11.15
N PRO A 250 8.13 -27.31 11.83
CA PRO A 250 7.20 -26.57 12.70
C PRO A 250 7.85 -25.96 13.94
N LYS A 251 9.03 -26.47 14.34
CA LYS A 251 9.83 -25.90 15.44
C LYS A 251 10.61 -24.65 15.04
N GLU A 252 10.91 -24.46 13.76
CA GLU A 252 11.63 -23.27 13.26
C GLU A 252 10.70 -22.11 12.93
N LEU A 253 9.53 -22.45 12.38
CA LEU A 253 8.50 -21.52 11.94
C LEU A 253 7.14 -22.05 12.37
N SER A 254 6.52 -21.42 13.37
CA SER A 254 5.19 -21.79 13.85
C SER A 254 4.09 -21.24 12.94
N ARG A 255 2.86 -21.74 13.08
CA ARG A 255 1.69 -21.22 12.36
C ARG A 255 1.47 -19.73 12.67
N LEU A 256 1.70 -19.33 13.93
CA LEU A 256 1.61 -17.94 14.37
C LEU A 256 2.71 -17.07 13.75
N ASP A 257 3.91 -17.61 13.54
CA ASP A 257 4.97 -16.92 12.79
C ASP A 257 4.55 -16.69 11.33
N VAL A 258 3.98 -17.70 10.66
CA VAL A 258 3.46 -17.54 9.28
C VAL A 258 2.43 -16.42 9.23
N ARG A 259 1.46 -16.42 10.17
CA ARG A 259 0.46 -15.35 10.27
C ARG A 259 1.11 -13.99 10.50
N GLY A 260 2.00 -13.86 11.48
CA GLY A 260 2.67 -12.61 11.81
C GLY A 260 3.51 -12.06 10.66
N LEU A 261 4.22 -12.92 9.93
CA LEU A 261 4.97 -12.54 8.73
C LEU A 261 4.04 -12.00 7.64
N MET A 262 2.96 -12.71 7.31
CA MET A 262 2.02 -12.27 6.28
C MET A 262 1.29 -10.99 6.67
N PHE A 263 0.91 -10.87 7.95
CA PHE A 263 0.28 -9.67 8.48
C PHE A 263 1.20 -8.45 8.35
N GLY A 264 2.47 -8.60 8.71
CA GLY A 264 3.49 -7.57 8.50
C GLY A 264 3.63 -7.20 7.02
N MET A 265 3.78 -8.20 6.15
CA MET A 265 3.96 -7.98 4.71
C MET A 265 2.77 -7.30 4.05
N VAL A 266 1.53 -7.60 4.46
CA VAL A 266 0.32 -6.92 3.95
C VAL A 266 0.24 -5.48 4.46
N SER A 267 0.40 -5.28 5.78
CA SER A 267 0.31 -3.95 6.40
C SER A 267 1.39 -2.98 5.92
N GLY A 268 2.56 -3.50 5.52
CA GLY A 268 3.67 -2.74 4.94
C GLY A 268 3.69 -2.63 3.42
N PHE A 269 2.68 -3.19 2.71
CA PHE A 269 2.59 -3.16 1.24
C PHE A 269 1.39 -2.37 0.73
N VAL A 270 0.16 -2.81 1.02
CA VAL A 270 -1.04 -2.19 0.42
C VAL A 270 -1.15 -0.69 0.75
N PRO A 271 -1.07 -0.26 2.02
CA PRO A 271 -1.29 1.15 2.38
C PRO A 271 -0.12 2.07 1.99
N THR A 272 1.10 1.55 2.07
CA THR A 272 2.34 2.27 1.74
C THR A 272 2.48 2.47 0.24
N ASP A 273 2.08 1.50 -0.58
CA ASP A 273 2.06 1.65 -2.04
C ASP A 273 0.97 2.62 -2.49
N ILE A 274 -0.20 2.63 -1.84
CA ILE A 274 -1.24 3.66 -2.07
C ILE A 274 -0.70 5.06 -1.73
N LEU A 275 0.00 5.21 -0.60
CA LEU A 275 0.66 6.46 -0.21
C LEU A 275 1.71 6.89 -1.26
N ALA A 276 2.60 5.98 -1.64
CA ALA A 276 3.70 6.25 -2.55
C ALA A 276 3.18 6.62 -3.95
N SER A 277 2.32 5.79 -4.52
CA SER A 277 1.74 6.01 -5.85
C SER A 277 0.83 7.23 -5.88
N GLY A 278 -0.03 7.44 -4.88
CA GLY A 278 -0.91 8.60 -4.82
C GLY A 278 -0.15 9.92 -4.68
N ASN A 279 0.91 9.94 -3.84
CA ASN A 279 1.77 11.11 -3.71
C ASN A 279 2.62 11.34 -4.97
N ALA A 280 3.16 10.28 -5.58
CA ALA A 280 3.92 10.39 -6.82
C ALA A 280 3.04 10.92 -7.97
N LEU A 281 1.80 10.45 -8.09
CA LEU A 281 0.85 10.94 -9.09
C LEU A 281 0.53 12.42 -8.86
N ASP A 282 0.38 12.82 -7.60
CA ASP A 282 0.17 14.22 -7.24
C ASP A 282 1.37 15.11 -7.62
N VAL A 283 2.61 14.63 -7.46
CA VAL A 283 3.81 15.33 -7.92
C VAL A 283 3.85 15.40 -9.45
N ILE A 284 3.67 14.26 -10.13
CA ILE A 284 3.74 14.14 -11.58
C ILE A 284 2.73 15.08 -12.25
N LEU A 285 1.48 15.08 -11.81
CA LEU A 285 0.44 15.97 -12.35
C LEU A 285 0.53 17.43 -11.89
N SER A 286 1.51 17.79 -11.05
CA SER A 286 1.75 19.17 -10.61
C SER A 286 3.03 19.78 -11.19
N LYS A 287 3.90 18.96 -11.76
CA LYS A 287 5.21 19.36 -12.30
C LYS A 287 5.30 18.99 -13.78
N PRO A 288 5.31 19.97 -14.71
CA PRO A 288 5.39 19.70 -16.14
C PRO A 288 6.59 18.83 -16.53
N GLU A 289 7.75 19.04 -15.89
CA GLU A 289 8.96 18.27 -16.14
C GLU A 289 8.84 16.80 -15.70
N ALA A 290 8.08 16.53 -14.63
CA ALA A 290 7.82 15.18 -14.14
C ALA A 290 6.81 14.45 -15.04
N GLN A 291 5.73 15.15 -15.43
CA GLN A 291 4.75 14.62 -16.37
C GLN A 291 5.39 14.27 -17.72
N ALA A 292 6.18 15.18 -18.28
CA ALA A 292 6.87 14.96 -19.54
C ALA A 292 7.85 13.76 -19.49
N ALA A 293 8.56 13.57 -18.37
CA ALA A 293 9.46 12.44 -18.19
C ALA A 293 8.71 11.09 -18.20
N VAL A 294 7.57 11.01 -17.50
CA VAL A 294 6.72 9.82 -17.46
C VAL A 294 6.08 9.55 -18.82
N GLU A 295 5.48 10.56 -19.46
CA GLU A 295 4.85 10.44 -20.77
C GLU A 295 5.84 9.97 -21.84
N ARG A 296 7.06 10.54 -21.85
CA ARG A 296 8.13 10.12 -22.76
C ARG A 296 8.53 8.67 -22.51
N ALA A 297 8.78 8.28 -21.26
CA ALA A 297 9.16 6.92 -20.93
C ALA A 297 8.11 5.88 -21.35
N VAL A 298 6.82 6.20 -21.18
CA VAL A 298 5.71 5.34 -21.63
C VAL A 298 5.61 5.29 -23.16
N ALA A 299 5.77 6.42 -23.84
CA ALA A 299 5.75 6.49 -25.31
C ALA A 299 6.90 5.67 -25.92
N ASP A 300 8.10 5.76 -25.33
CA ASP A 300 9.30 5.07 -25.78
C ASP A 300 9.36 3.60 -25.33
N LYS A 301 8.40 3.17 -24.48
CA LYS A 301 8.37 1.83 -23.84
C LYS A 301 9.65 1.52 -23.05
N ASP A 302 10.22 2.55 -22.41
CA ASP A 302 11.42 2.42 -21.57
C ASP A 302 11.01 2.31 -20.09
N ASP A 303 10.91 1.06 -19.62
CA ASP A 303 10.56 0.74 -18.24
C ASP A 303 11.59 1.27 -17.23
N LYS A 304 12.87 1.34 -17.62
CA LYS A 304 13.92 1.86 -16.73
C LYS A 304 13.81 3.37 -16.60
N ALA A 305 13.47 4.09 -17.69
CA ALA A 305 13.21 5.52 -17.62
C ALA A 305 11.95 5.84 -16.82
N LEU A 306 10.91 5.00 -16.96
CA LEU A 306 9.67 5.15 -16.20
C LEU A 306 9.93 4.97 -14.69
N ASP A 307 10.63 3.91 -14.31
CA ASP A 307 11.06 3.66 -12.93
C ASP A 307 11.80 4.88 -12.36
N ARG A 308 12.78 5.41 -13.10
CA ARG A 308 13.57 6.57 -12.68
C ARG A 308 12.71 7.82 -12.47
N ALA A 309 11.77 8.10 -13.36
CA ALA A 309 10.85 9.23 -13.23
C ALA A 309 9.92 9.08 -12.02
N ILE A 310 9.38 7.88 -11.79
CA ILE A 310 8.50 7.60 -10.65
C ILE A 310 9.28 7.71 -9.33
N MET A 311 10.48 7.13 -9.25
CA MET A 311 11.34 7.22 -8.07
C MET A 311 11.68 8.66 -7.72
N GLU A 312 11.97 9.48 -8.72
CA GLU A 312 12.20 10.90 -8.52
C GLU A 312 10.94 11.63 -8.03
N ALA A 313 9.75 11.28 -8.53
CA ALA A 313 8.50 11.83 -8.02
C ALA A 313 8.24 11.42 -6.55
N MET A 314 8.53 10.17 -6.20
CA MET A 314 8.47 9.68 -4.82
C MET A 314 9.46 10.39 -3.90
N ARG A 315 10.63 10.80 -4.39
CA ARG A 315 11.58 11.63 -3.62
C ARG A 315 10.97 12.97 -3.23
N PHE A 316 10.24 13.63 -4.14
CA PHE A 316 9.60 14.93 -3.86
C PHE A 316 8.47 14.86 -2.84
N LYS A 317 7.74 13.74 -2.79
CA LYS A 317 6.63 13.53 -1.87
C LYS A 317 6.61 12.08 -1.39
N PRO A 318 7.52 11.69 -0.49
CA PRO A 318 7.60 10.33 0.04
C PRO A 318 6.38 10.02 0.91
N ILE A 319 6.27 8.76 1.34
CA ILE A 319 5.12 8.29 2.14
C ILE A 319 5.01 8.98 3.50
N ASN A 320 6.13 9.45 4.06
CA ASN A 320 6.21 10.22 5.31
C ASN A 320 7.48 11.08 5.33
N ILE A 321 7.67 11.89 6.38
CA ILE A 321 8.87 12.72 6.60
C ILE A 321 10.14 11.86 6.79
N GLY A 322 9.94 10.63 7.25
CA GLY A 322 10.95 9.66 7.60
C GLY A 322 10.49 8.82 8.80
N PRO A 323 11.19 7.72 9.09
CA PRO A 323 10.82 6.83 10.19
C PRO A 323 11.06 7.48 11.55
N VAL A 324 10.30 7.01 12.54
CA VAL A 324 10.50 7.34 13.94
C VAL A 324 11.38 6.28 14.60
N ARG A 325 12.24 6.70 15.53
CA ARG A 325 13.05 5.83 16.39
C ARG A 325 12.85 6.14 17.86
N TYR A 326 12.87 5.11 18.68
CA TYR A 326 12.87 5.25 20.14
C TYR A 326 14.29 5.07 20.66
N VAL A 327 14.72 5.97 21.54
CA VAL A 327 16.08 5.98 22.09
C VAL A 327 16.10 5.13 23.35
N ASN A 328 16.79 3.99 23.32
CA ASN A 328 16.84 3.07 24.46
C ASN A 328 17.94 3.42 25.49
N ALA A 329 18.95 4.19 25.10
CA ALA A 329 20.10 4.56 25.92
C ALA A 329 20.55 6.02 25.67
N ASP A 330 21.04 6.68 26.72
CA ASP A 330 21.63 8.02 26.60
C ASP A 330 22.77 8.04 25.58
N THR A 331 22.74 8.99 24.65
CA THR A 331 23.73 9.04 23.57
C THR A 331 23.92 10.44 22.97
N ILE A 332 24.81 10.54 21.99
CA ILE A 332 25.06 11.73 21.18
C ILE A 332 24.78 11.36 19.71
N ILE A 333 24.19 12.29 18.98
CA ILE A 333 23.98 12.23 17.51
C ILE A 333 24.40 13.55 16.89
N GLY A 334 24.57 13.58 15.56
CA GLY A 334 24.87 14.82 14.84
C GLY A 334 26.34 15.21 14.84
N GLU A 335 27.23 14.35 15.34
CA GLU A 335 28.67 14.53 15.25
C GLU A 335 29.17 14.57 13.79
N PRO A 336 28.69 13.71 12.86
CA PRO A 336 29.13 13.72 11.46
C PRO A 336 28.85 15.04 10.74
N SER A 337 27.72 15.69 11.02
CA SER A 337 27.40 17.02 10.46
C SER A 337 28.03 18.20 11.23
N GLY A 338 28.72 17.95 12.35
CA GLY A 338 29.30 18.99 13.21
C GLY A 338 28.30 19.67 14.14
N HIS A 339 27.13 19.07 14.38
CA HIS A 339 26.06 19.58 15.23
C HIS A 339 25.70 18.58 16.35
N PRO A 340 26.63 18.28 17.28
CA PRO A 340 26.40 17.28 18.32
C PRO A 340 25.21 17.64 19.21
N TYR A 341 24.35 16.66 19.45
CA TYR A 341 23.16 16.80 20.28
C TYR A 341 23.07 15.62 21.25
N ARG A 342 23.03 15.90 22.55
CA ARG A 342 22.83 14.89 23.60
C ARG A 342 21.37 14.48 23.66
N VAL A 343 21.09 13.21 23.45
CA VAL A 343 19.74 12.62 23.49
C VAL A 343 19.63 11.71 24.71
N LYS A 344 18.51 11.80 25.43
CA LYS A 344 18.23 10.96 26.59
C LYS A 344 17.45 9.71 26.19
N ALA A 345 17.71 8.60 26.90
CA ALA A 345 16.84 7.44 26.86
C ALA A 345 15.37 7.87 27.08
N GLY A 346 14.47 7.27 26.32
CA GLY A 346 13.07 7.65 26.31
C GLY A 346 12.67 8.70 25.28
N THR A 347 13.64 9.33 24.62
CA THR A 347 13.35 10.30 23.57
C THR A 347 12.85 9.62 22.31
N THR A 348 11.92 10.26 21.61
CA THR A 348 11.49 9.84 20.28
C THR A 348 12.18 10.70 19.21
N LEU A 349 12.93 10.09 18.31
CA LEU A 349 13.56 10.74 17.17
C LEU A 349 12.66 10.68 15.94
N TRP A 350 12.55 11.79 15.20
CA TRP A 350 12.05 11.78 13.84
C TRP A 350 13.23 11.89 12.87
N VAL A 351 13.55 10.79 12.22
CA VAL A 351 14.74 10.65 11.38
C VAL A 351 14.34 10.99 9.95
N SER A 352 14.56 12.23 9.51
CA SER A 352 13.94 12.73 8.28
C SER A 352 14.69 12.30 7.02
N THR A 353 14.32 11.16 6.46
CA THR A 353 14.78 10.73 5.13
C THR A 353 14.36 11.71 4.03
N LEU A 354 13.20 12.38 4.18
CA LEU A 354 12.80 13.47 3.28
C LEU A 354 13.83 14.61 3.30
N ALA A 355 14.25 15.07 4.47
CA ALA A 355 15.25 16.14 4.55
C ALA A 355 16.61 15.68 4.01
N ALA A 356 17.01 14.43 4.27
CA ALA A 356 18.26 13.86 3.79
C ALA A 356 18.34 13.81 2.25
N MET A 357 17.26 13.40 1.57
CA MET A 357 17.21 13.35 0.09
C MET A 357 17.17 14.74 -0.58
N PHE A 358 17.19 15.81 0.22
CA PHE A 358 17.27 17.21 -0.23
C PHE A 358 18.47 17.94 0.39
N ASP A 359 19.42 17.22 1.00
CA ASP A 359 20.63 17.80 1.56
C ASP A 359 21.61 18.17 0.43
N ASP A 360 21.87 19.46 0.27
CA ASP A 360 22.73 20.02 -0.79
C ASP A 360 24.20 19.64 -0.63
N ALA A 361 24.60 19.18 0.56
CA ALA A 361 25.92 18.62 0.81
C ALA A 361 26.15 17.27 0.09
N GLU A 362 25.09 16.53 -0.26
CA GLU A 362 25.18 15.19 -0.86
C GLU A 362 24.45 15.06 -2.18
N VAL A 363 23.30 15.73 -2.32
CA VAL A 363 22.46 15.67 -3.49
C VAL A 363 22.65 16.94 -4.29
N LYS A 364 23.15 16.80 -5.53
CA LYS A 364 23.30 17.92 -6.45
C LYS A 364 21.92 18.45 -6.89
N ASP A 365 21.76 19.77 -6.86
CA ASP A 365 20.55 20.49 -7.28
C ASP A 365 19.26 19.84 -6.73
N PRO A 366 19.13 19.66 -5.40
CA PRO A 366 18.12 18.78 -4.80
C PRO A 366 16.68 19.21 -5.05
N GLU A 367 16.45 20.50 -5.30
CA GLU A 367 15.13 21.07 -5.61
C GLU A 367 14.72 20.89 -7.08
N SER A 368 15.66 20.54 -7.96
CA SER A 368 15.37 20.22 -9.36
C SER A 368 14.77 18.81 -9.48
N TYR A 369 13.81 18.63 -10.37
CA TYR A 369 13.34 17.30 -10.73
C TYR A 369 14.24 16.74 -11.83
N ASN A 370 15.02 15.71 -11.47
CA ASN A 370 15.96 15.07 -12.37
C ASN A 370 15.80 13.55 -12.29
N PRO A 371 15.16 12.90 -13.29
CA PRO A 371 14.99 11.45 -13.29
C PRO A 371 16.32 10.70 -13.45
N ASP A 372 17.33 11.31 -14.07
CA ASP A 372 18.62 10.67 -14.34
C ASP A 372 19.63 10.85 -13.18
N ARG A 373 19.16 11.28 -12.00
CA ARG A 373 20.02 11.32 -10.81
C ARG A 373 20.45 9.92 -10.39
N PRO A 374 21.63 9.77 -9.77
CA PRO A 374 22.09 8.49 -9.23
C PRO A 374 21.07 7.88 -8.26
N ALA A 375 20.91 6.55 -8.30
CA ALA A 375 19.91 5.86 -7.48
C ALA A 375 20.08 6.05 -5.97
N ARG A 376 21.33 6.28 -5.51
CA ARG A 376 21.63 6.57 -4.10
C ARG A 376 20.94 7.84 -3.59
N ASP A 377 20.65 8.81 -4.47
CA ASP A 377 20.12 10.12 -4.10
C ASP A 377 18.62 10.07 -3.77
N TYR A 378 17.90 9.04 -4.25
CA TYR A 378 16.51 8.75 -3.87
C TYR A 378 16.35 7.42 -3.12
N ALA A 379 17.44 6.72 -2.81
CA ALA A 379 17.41 5.42 -2.14
C ALA A 379 16.67 5.47 -0.79
N MET A 380 16.84 6.55 -0.03
CA MET A 380 16.19 6.73 1.27
C MET A 380 14.66 6.85 1.23
N VAL A 381 14.03 6.88 0.04
CA VAL A 381 12.58 6.64 -0.12
C VAL A 381 12.19 5.29 0.53
N PHE A 382 13.10 4.31 0.50
CA PHE A 382 12.91 2.98 1.07
C PHE A 382 13.59 2.78 2.45
N GLY A 383 14.08 3.86 3.08
CA GLY A 383 14.82 3.80 4.33
C GLY A 383 16.32 3.52 4.15
N HIS A 384 16.97 3.01 5.20
CA HIS A 384 18.41 2.71 5.23
C HIS A 384 18.70 1.66 6.32
N GLY A 385 19.87 1.02 6.25
CA GLY A 385 20.32 0.04 7.25
C GLY A 385 19.59 -1.29 7.19
N ILE A 386 19.53 -2.02 8.31
CA ILE A 386 18.94 -3.37 8.34
C ILE A 386 17.46 -3.38 8.00
N HIS A 387 16.75 -2.27 8.24
CA HIS A 387 15.33 -2.08 8.00
C HIS A 387 15.03 -1.45 6.64
N TRP A 388 15.99 -1.49 5.70
CA TRP A 388 15.72 -1.20 4.30
C TRP A 388 14.49 -1.98 3.81
N CYS A 389 13.59 -1.30 3.09
CA CYS A 389 12.31 -1.87 2.66
C CYS A 389 12.48 -3.19 1.92
N ILE A 390 11.96 -4.27 2.51
CA ILE A 390 11.97 -5.61 1.92
C ILE A 390 11.08 -5.73 0.68
N GLY A 391 10.03 -4.91 0.60
CA GLY A 391 9.08 -4.88 -0.51
C GLY A 391 9.48 -3.96 -1.67
N SER A 392 10.67 -3.34 -1.65
CA SER A 392 11.03 -2.29 -2.62
C SER A 392 10.95 -2.74 -4.08
N ALA A 393 11.34 -3.98 -4.38
CA ALA A 393 11.25 -4.54 -5.73
C ALA A 393 9.78 -4.68 -6.19
N ILE A 394 8.91 -5.21 -5.33
CA ILE A 394 7.48 -5.39 -5.62
C ILE A 394 6.81 -4.02 -5.80
N ALA A 395 7.05 -3.09 -4.88
CA ALA A 395 6.47 -1.75 -4.91
C ALA A 395 6.85 -1.00 -6.20
N ARG A 396 8.13 -1.02 -6.58
CA ARG A 396 8.60 -0.38 -7.83
C ARG A 396 7.83 -0.88 -9.04
N VAL A 397 7.75 -2.20 -9.19
CA VAL A 397 7.09 -2.83 -10.33
C VAL A 397 5.58 -2.57 -10.32
N GLN A 398 4.93 -2.73 -9.16
CA GLN A 398 3.50 -2.47 -8.99
C GLN A 398 3.14 -1.04 -9.38
N ILE A 399 3.86 -0.06 -8.82
CA ILE A 399 3.62 1.36 -9.09
C ILE A 399 3.90 1.66 -10.56
N ALA A 400 5.02 1.18 -11.12
CA ALA A 400 5.36 1.41 -12.52
C ALA A 400 4.27 0.91 -13.48
N GLU A 401 3.70 -0.28 -13.27
CA GLU A 401 2.66 -0.81 -14.14
C GLU A 401 1.32 -0.07 -14.01
N CYS A 402 0.97 0.43 -12.83
CA CYS A 402 -0.18 1.33 -12.67
C CYS A 402 0.01 2.62 -13.48
N PHE A 403 1.19 3.25 -13.38
CA PHE A 403 1.49 4.49 -14.09
C PHE A 403 1.59 4.26 -15.60
N LYS A 404 2.20 3.15 -16.03
CA LYS A 404 2.28 2.76 -17.44
C LYS A 404 0.89 2.63 -18.05
N ALA A 405 -0.04 1.95 -17.38
CA ALA A 405 -1.42 1.82 -17.86
C ALA A 405 -2.16 3.17 -17.86
N LEU A 406 -1.93 4.02 -16.86
CA LEU A 406 -2.55 5.33 -16.74
C LEU A 406 -2.10 6.29 -17.86
N PHE A 407 -0.78 6.42 -18.05
CA PHE A 407 -0.16 7.34 -19.01
C PHE A 407 -0.06 6.77 -20.44
N ALA A 408 -0.49 5.52 -20.65
CA ALA A 408 -0.82 5.04 -22.00
C ALA A 408 -2.04 5.77 -22.59
N ARG A 409 -2.87 6.41 -21.75
CA ARG A 409 -3.90 7.35 -22.18
C ARG A 409 -3.27 8.67 -22.61
N ARG A 410 -3.83 9.32 -23.64
CA ARG A 410 -3.34 10.63 -24.10
C ARG A 410 -3.92 11.76 -23.25
N LYS A 411 -3.11 12.81 -23.05
CA LYS A 411 -3.49 14.04 -22.31
C LYS A 411 -4.04 13.77 -20.91
N VAL A 412 -3.36 12.92 -20.15
CA VAL A 412 -3.72 12.70 -18.74
C VAL A 412 -3.57 14.03 -18.00
N ALA A 413 -4.63 14.48 -17.34
CA ALA A 413 -4.64 15.71 -16.57
C ALA A 413 -5.57 15.59 -15.37
N ARG A 414 -5.44 16.50 -14.41
CA ARG A 414 -6.39 16.59 -13.30
C ARG A 414 -7.77 17.02 -13.79
N MET A 415 -8.82 16.48 -13.18
CA MET A 415 -10.16 17.06 -13.32
C MET A 415 -10.17 18.49 -12.75
N GLN A 416 -11.03 19.36 -13.27
CA GLN A 416 -11.21 20.68 -12.68
C GLN A 416 -11.94 20.59 -11.33
N GLY A 417 -11.70 21.59 -10.47
CA GLY A 417 -12.38 21.71 -9.18
C GLY A 417 -11.80 20.80 -8.08
N ALA A 418 -12.61 20.56 -7.04
CA ALA A 418 -12.18 19.80 -5.85
C ALA A 418 -11.85 18.33 -6.15
N ALA A 419 -12.48 17.75 -7.18
CA ALA A 419 -12.29 16.35 -7.53
C ALA A 419 -10.88 16.05 -8.08
N GLY A 420 -10.23 17.00 -8.76
CA GLY A 420 -8.85 16.85 -9.26
C GLY A 420 -7.75 17.24 -8.26
N LYS A 421 -8.11 17.54 -7.01
CA LYS A 421 -7.16 17.63 -5.90
C LYS A 421 -7.05 16.28 -5.22
N LEU A 422 -5.86 15.92 -4.75
CA LEU A 422 -5.66 14.71 -3.97
C LEU A 422 -6.45 14.83 -2.66
N ARG A 423 -7.54 14.07 -2.54
CA ARG A 423 -8.33 13.95 -1.31
C ARG A 423 -7.68 12.92 -0.40
N ARG A 424 -7.83 13.07 0.90
CA ARG A 424 -7.24 12.17 1.90
C ARG A 424 -8.24 11.75 2.97
N LEU A 425 -8.00 10.54 3.48
CA LEU A 425 -8.57 10.02 4.72
C LEU A 425 -7.42 9.79 5.71
N GLY A 426 -7.33 10.61 6.75
CA GLY A 426 -6.11 10.69 7.56
C GLY A 426 -4.89 11.03 6.69
N PRO A 427 -3.75 10.34 6.82
CA PRO A 427 -2.59 10.57 5.95
C PRO A 427 -2.75 9.93 4.56
N PHE A 428 -3.71 9.02 4.35
CA PHE A 428 -3.78 8.18 3.15
C PHE A 428 -4.54 8.88 2.00
N PRO A 429 -4.05 8.76 0.74
CA PRO A 429 -4.81 9.10 -0.45
C PRO A 429 -6.17 8.40 -0.49
N GLU A 430 -7.23 9.18 -0.63
CA GLU A 430 -8.61 8.70 -0.75
C GLU A 430 -9.07 8.73 -2.22
N GLY A 431 -8.73 9.81 -2.94
CA GLY A 431 -9.20 9.98 -4.30
C GLY A 431 -8.46 11.08 -5.06
N LEU A 432 -8.30 10.88 -6.38
CA LEU A 432 -7.79 11.90 -7.30
C LEU A 432 -8.43 11.67 -8.68
N ALA A 433 -9.42 12.49 -9.03
CA ALA A 433 -10.11 12.38 -10.30
C ALA A 433 -9.26 12.99 -11.43
N ILE A 434 -9.10 12.24 -12.51
CA ILE A 434 -8.33 12.63 -13.69
C ILE A 434 -9.19 12.60 -14.95
N THR A 435 -8.71 13.27 -15.98
CA THR A 435 -9.25 13.26 -17.34
C THR A 435 -8.17 12.87 -18.32
N PHE A 436 -8.58 12.38 -19.49
CA PHE A 436 -7.72 11.98 -20.60
C PHE A 436 -8.56 11.89 -21.88
N ASP A 437 -7.90 11.90 -23.04
CA ASP A 437 -8.58 11.72 -24.32
C ASP A 437 -9.20 10.30 -24.40
N ARG A 438 -10.42 10.22 -24.93
CA ARG A 438 -11.04 8.93 -25.29
C ARG A 438 -10.29 8.30 -26.46
N THR A 439 -10.13 6.99 -26.44
CA THR A 439 -9.56 6.31 -27.61
C THR A 439 -10.53 6.40 -28.79
N HIS A 440 -10.02 6.34 -30.01
CA HIS A 440 -10.87 6.37 -31.20
C HIS A 440 -11.96 5.30 -31.15
N LYS A 441 -11.63 4.09 -30.67
CA LYS A 441 -12.58 2.99 -30.50
C LYS A 441 -13.73 3.31 -29.51
N GLU A 442 -13.41 3.95 -28.38
CA GLU A 442 -14.41 4.39 -27.39
C GLU A 442 -15.32 5.53 -27.87
N MET A 443 -14.87 6.33 -28.84
CA MET A 443 -15.68 7.41 -29.40
C MET A 443 -16.79 6.91 -30.33
N PHE A 444 -16.64 5.71 -30.92
CA PHE A 444 -17.60 5.14 -31.89
C PHE A 444 -18.44 3.98 -31.33
N GLU A 445 -18.06 3.37 -30.21
CA GLU A 445 -18.93 2.45 -29.47
C GLU A 445 -19.96 3.27 -28.68
N LYS A 446 -21.06 3.67 -29.35
CA LYS A 446 -22.29 4.09 -28.65
C LYS A 446 -22.70 2.93 -27.73
N HIS A 447 -22.72 3.18 -26.42
CA HIS A 447 -23.13 2.24 -25.37
C HIS A 447 -24.09 1.17 -25.87
N ALA A 448 -23.58 -0.04 -26.12
CA ALA A 448 -24.43 -1.20 -26.33
C ALA A 448 -24.87 -1.65 -24.93
N LEU A 449 -26.14 -1.40 -24.60
CA LEU A 449 -26.78 -2.01 -23.45
C LEU A 449 -26.90 -3.51 -23.73
N GLU A 450 -25.94 -4.33 -23.28
CA GLU A 450 -26.06 -5.78 -23.35
C GLU A 450 -27.04 -6.26 -22.27
N THR A 451 -28.28 -6.52 -22.67
CA THR A 451 -29.25 -7.20 -21.82
C THR A 451 -29.07 -8.70 -21.98
N ILE A 452 -28.47 -9.34 -20.98
CA ILE A 452 -28.36 -10.81 -20.93
C ILE A 452 -29.64 -11.36 -20.31
N ILE A 453 -30.49 -11.98 -21.12
CA ILE A 453 -31.72 -12.67 -20.65
C ILE A 453 -31.40 -14.15 -20.48
N CYS A 454 -31.27 -14.60 -19.23
CA CYS A 454 -31.15 -16.02 -18.90
C CYS A 454 -32.52 -16.60 -18.53
N GLN A 455 -33.00 -17.60 -19.27
CA GLN A 455 -34.18 -18.36 -18.84
C GLN A 455 -33.82 -19.28 -17.66
N LEU A 456 -34.55 -19.14 -16.56
CA LEU A 456 -34.37 -19.98 -15.37
C LEU A 456 -35.43 -21.07 -15.33
N LYS A 457 -35.00 -22.30 -15.00
CA LYS A 457 -35.92 -23.38 -14.63
C LYS A 457 -36.22 -23.27 -13.13
N PRO A 458 -37.46 -23.53 -12.68
CA PRO A 458 -37.76 -23.62 -11.25
C PRO A 458 -36.81 -24.60 -10.55
N GLY A 459 -36.21 -24.19 -9.43
CA GLY A 459 -35.23 -24.99 -8.67
C GLY A 459 -33.75 -24.82 -9.08
N THR A 460 -33.41 -23.83 -9.92
CA THR A 460 -32.01 -23.55 -10.28
C THR A 460 -31.24 -22.97 -9.10
N ASP A 461 -30.11 -23.60 -8.75
CA ASP A 461 -29.20 -23.12 -7.70
C ASP A 461 -28.56 -21.75 -8.06
N LEU A 462 -28.53 -20.83 -7.09
CA LEU A 462 -28.00 -19.48 -7.22
C LEU A 462 -26.50 -19.46 -7.58
N ARG A 463 -25.74 -20.48 -7.17
CA ARG A 463 -24.30 -20.58 -7.47
C ARG A 463 -24.08 -20.89 -8.96
N ALA A 464 -24.77 -21.91 -9.47
CA ALA A 464 -24.77 -22.25 -10.90
C ALA A 464 -25.24 -21.09 -11.80
N LEU A 465 -26.15 -20.25 -11.29
CA LEU A 465 -26.67 -19.07 -11.97
C LEU A 465 -25.61 -17.96 -12.09
N ARG A 466 -24.83 -17.73 -11.03
CA ARG A 466 -23.70 -16.79 -11.04
C ARG A 466 -22.58 -17.26 -11.97
N ASP A 467 -22.27 -18.56 -11.95
CA ASP A 467 -21.24 -19.16 -12.79
C ASP A 467 -21.61 -19.07 -14.28
N GLY A 468 -22.89 -19.31 -14.61
CA GLY A 468 -23.41 -19.17 -15.97
C GLY A 468 -23.34 -17.72 -16.51
N ILE A 469 -23.65 -16.73 -15.68
CA ILE A 469 -23.51 -15.30 -16.04
C ILE A 469 -22.02 -14.92 -16.20
N GLY A 470 -21.16 -15.47 -15.34
CA GLY A 470 -19.71 -15.30 -15.41
C GLY A 470 -19.11 -15.81 -16.72
N GLY A 471 -19.54 -16.99 -17.18
CA GLY A 471 -19.13 -17.56 -18.47
C GLY A 471 -19.62 -16.77 -19.69
N ALA A 472 -20.85 -16.24 -19.65
CA ALA A 472 -21.39 -15.41 -20.73
C ALA A 472 -20.59 -14.11 -20.93
N ARG A 473 -20.19 -13.44 -19.84
CA ARG A 473 -19.32 -12.25 -19.89
C ARG A 473 -17.94 -12.52 -20.52
N GLN A 474 -17.39 -13.73 -20.34
CA GLN A 474 -16.10 -14.10 -20.92
C GLN A 474 -16.20 -14.39 -22.43
N SER A 475 -17.31 -15.00 -22.87
CA SER A 475 -17.53 -15.33 -24.28
C SER A 475 -17.74 -14.10 -25.20
N GLY A 476 -18.32 -13.01 -24.67
CA GLY A 476 -18.46 -11.74 -25.41
C GLY A 476 -17.14 -10.98 -25.64
N ALA A 477 -16.09 -11.31 -24.88
CA ALA A 477 -14.77 -10.66 -24.99
C ALA A 477 -13.89 -11.30 -26.10
N THR A 478 -14.17 -12.54 -26.49
CA THR A 478 -13.49 -13.21 -27.61
C THR A 478 -14.29 -13.01 -28.88
N GLY A 479 -13.75 -12.24 -29.83
CA GLY A 479 -14.44 -11.72 -31.02
C GLY A 479 -14.92 -12.73 -32.07
N ASP A 480 -15.52 -13.86 -31.69
CA ASP A 480 -16.13 -14.81 -32.63
C ASP A 480 -17.65 -14.59 -32.73
N ARG A 481 -18.03 -13.49 -33.40
CA ARG A 481 -19.45 -13.10 -33.62
C ARG A 481 -20.21 -13.99 -34.61
N GLN A 482 -19.67 -15.12 -35.06
CA GLN A 482 -20.32 -15.97 -36.09
C GLN A 482 -20.71 -17.39 -35.65
N ARG A 483 -20.49 -17.79 -34.41
CA ARG A 483 -20.75 -19.19 -33.96
C ARG A 483 -21.84 -19.38 -32.90
N VAL A 484 -22.87 -18.54 -32.86
CA VAL A 484 -24.06 -18.81 -32.04
C VAL A 484 -25.34 -18.63 -32.87
N SER A 485 -25.49 -19.41 -33.95
CA SER A 485 -26.75 -19.45 -34.72
C SER A 485 -27.18 -20.83 -35.20
N ARG A 486 -26.50 -21.92 -34.81
CA ARG A 486 -26.84 -23.28 -35.28
C ARG A 486 -27.10 -24.25 -34.13
N SER A 487 -28.14 -24.03 -33.34
CA SER A 487 -28.83 -25.13 -32.64
C SER A 487 -30.15 -24.73 -31.98
N TRP A 488 -31.02 -23.94 -32.62
CA TRP A 488 -32.40 -23.78 -32.12
C TRP A 488 -33.37 -23.87 -33.30
N ARG A 489 -33.95 -25.06 -33.46
CA ARG A 489 -34.97 -25.33 -34.48
C ARG A 489 -36.22 -24.52 -34.16
N ARG A 490 -36.83 -24.02 -35.24
CA ARG A 490 -38.09 -23.29 -35.32
C ARG A 490 -39.21 -23.95 -34.51
N HIS A 491 -39.90 -23.18 -33.68
CA HIS A 491 -41.34 -23.32 -33.47
C HIS A 491 -42.00 -21.94 -33.62
N PRO A 492 -43.13 -21.83 -34.33
CA PRO A 492 -43.76 -20.55 -34.61
C PRO A 492 -44.53 -20.04 -33.39
N PHE A 493 -44.34 -18.76 -33.07
CA PHE A 493 -45.18 -18.01 -32.15
C PHE A 493 -46.61 -17.95 -32.71
N LEU A 494 -47.58 -18.49 -31.96
CA LEU A 494 -48.99 -18.13 -32.07
C LEU A 494 -49.26 -17.05 -31.02
N PHE A 495 -49.64 -15.86 -31.48
CA PHE A 495 -50.31 -14.85 -30.68
C PHE A 495 -51.65 -15.41 -30.19
N GLY A 496 -51.86 -15.44 -28.88
CA GLY A 496 -53.13 -15.80 -28.26
C GLY A 496 -53.30 -15.01 -26.98
N GLY A 497 -54.15 -13.97 -27.03
CA GLY A 497 -54.50 -13.16 -25.87
C GLY A 497 -55.23 -13.99 -24.81
N GLY A 498 -54.89 -13.76 -23.55
CA GLY A 498 -55.57 -14.34 -22.40
C GLY A 498 -55.16 -13.60 -21.13
N ARG A 499 -56.14 -12.96 -20.48
CA ARG A 499 -55.98 -12.21 -19.23
C ARG A 499 -55.51 -13.13 -18.10
N LEU A 500 -54.53 -12.67 -17.32
CA LEU A 500 -54.19 -13.21 -16.01
C LEU A 500 -55.19 -12.73 -14.95
N PRO A 501 -55.68 -13.58 -14.04
CA PRO A 501 -56.08 -13.17 -12.71
C PRO A 501 -55.00 -13.55 -11.68
N ARG A 502 -54.50 -12.50 -11.03
CA ARG A 502 -53.81 -12.34 -9.74
C ARG A 502 -52.71 -13.34 -9.33
#